data_AF-A0A0F4LEE8-F1
#
_entry.id   AF-A0A0F4LEE8-F1
#
_cell.length_a   1.000
_cell.length_b   1.000
_cell.length_c   1.000
_cell.angle_alpha   90.00
_cell.angle_beta   90.00
_cell.angle_gamma   90.00
#
_symmetry.space_group_name_H-M   'P 1'
#
loop_
_entity.id
_entity.type
_entity.pdbx_description
1 polymer ?
#
loop_
_entity_poly.entity_id
_entity_poly.type
_entity_poly.pdbx_seq_one_letter_code
_entity_poly.pdbx_strand_id
1 'polypeptide(L)'
;MDWQLLAQYLSYLVAIVSAFFSYLSNKNANRTTKEIEILKEDFARENEKRKNKQQFKNKNQTLILDFLSSINSYTASHSLENKRIALSSCAKVMPYLNDDQVLIVNEVMESIQQTSTSGWNDATTEHADKVVFSANQKFLKTLNTMFQED
;
A
#
# COMPACT_ATOMS: atom_id res chain seq x y z
N MET A 1 -24.54 78.19 -6.82
CA MET A 1 -23.70 77.03 -6.51
C MET A 1 -24.41 75.82 -7.09
N ASP A 2 -23.88 75.23 -8.16
CA ASP A 2 -24.57 74.18 -8.91
C ASP A 2 -24.52 72.83 -8.19
N TRP A 3 -25.52 72.60 -7.35
CA TRP A 3 -25.72 71.35 -6.62
C TRP A 3 -25.82 70.12 -7.54
N GLN A 4 -26.26 70.30 -8.79
CA GLN A 4 -26.28 69.25 -9.81
C GLN A 4 -24.87 68.81 -10.22
N LEU A 5 -23.94 69.76 -10.39
CA LEU A 5 -22.55 69.45 -10.74
C LEU A 5 -21.87 68.66 -9.63
N LEU A 6 -22.10 69.07 -8.37
CA LEU A 6 -21.58 68.38 -7.18
C LEU A 6 -22.11 66.94 -7.06
N ALA A 7 -23.40 66.73 -7.32
CA ALA A 7 -24.02 65.40 -7.31
C ALA A 7 -23.47 64.49 -8.42
N GLN A 8 -23.16 65.05 -9.60
CA GLN A 8 -22.53 64.33 -10.70
C GLN A 8 -21.10 63.89 -10.35
N TYR A 9 -20.30 64.75 -9.72
CA TYR A 9 -18.95 64.38 -9.28
C TYR A 9 -18.95 63.30 -8.20
N LEU A 10 -19.88 63.38 -7.24
CA LEU A 10 -20.04 62.36 -6.19
C LEU A 10 -20.45 61.00 -6.77
N SER A 11 -21.35 60.96 -7.76
CA SER A 11 -21.76 59.70 -8.38
C SER A 11 -20.63 59.04 -9.18
N TYR A 12 -19.80 59.82 -9.88
CA TYR A 12 -18.59 59.31 -10.53
C TYR A 12 -17.59 58.75 -9.52
N LEU A 13 -17.39 59.43 -8.39
CA LEU A 13 -16.50 58.97 -7.33
C LEU A 13 -16.97 57.62 -6.74
N VAL A 14 -18.26 57.48 -6.47
CA VAL A 14 -18.87 56.23 -5.98
C VAL A 14 -18.72 55.10 -7.00
N ALA A 15 -18.93 55.39 -8.29
CA ALA A 15 -18.77 54.40 -9.37
C ALA A 15 -17.32 53.90 -9.50
N ILE A 16 -16.34 54.80 -9.39
CA ILE A 16 -14.91 54.44 -9.45
C ILE A 16 -14.52 53.59 -8.24
N VAL A 17 -14.97 53.98 -7.04
CA VAL A 17 -14.66 53.25 -5.80
C VAL A 17 -15.29 51.85 -5.83
N SER A 18 -16.54 51.71 -6.27
CA SER A 18 -17.22 50.41 -6.37
C SER A 18 -16.62 49.50 -7.45
N ALA A 19 -16.18 50.05 -8.58
CA ALA A 19 -15.42 49.31 -9.59
C ALA A 19 -14.06 48.82 -9.04
N PHE A 20 -13.36 49.67 -8.27
CA PHE A 20 -12.08 49.32 -7.66
C PHE A 20 -12.21 48.21 -6.61
N PHE A 21 -13.21 48.28 -5.73
CA PHE A 21 -13.49 47.22 -4.76
C PHE A 21 -13.92 45.91 -5.44
N SER A 22 -14.71 45.99 -6.51
CA SER A 22 -15.11 44.80 -7.29
C SER A 22 -13.91 44.14 -7.97
N TYR A 23 -12.97 44.93 -8.52
CA TYR A 23 -11.74 44.42 -9.10
C TYR A 23 -10.83 43.74 -8.06
N LEU A 24 -10.65 44.35 -6.89
CA LEU A 24 -9.88 43.75 -5.78
C LEU A 24 -10.51 42.46 -5.26
N SER A 25 -11.83 42.46 -5.08
CA SER A 25 -12.58 41.27 -4.64
C SER A 25 -12.45 40.12 -5.65
N ASN A 26 -12.66 40.40 -6.94
CA ASN A 26 -12.50 39.39 -7.99
C ASN A 26 -11.07 38.87 -8.09
N LYS A 27 -10.05 39.74 -7.97
CA LYS A 27 -8.65 39.33 -8.03
C LYS A 27 -8.26 38.42 -6.86
N ASN A 28 -8.75 38.72 -5.66
CA ASN A 28 -8.52 37.87 -4.49
C ASN A 28 -9.28 36.56 -4.60
N ALA A 29 -10.57 36.59 -4.98
CA ALA A 29 -11.36 35.38 -5.18
C ALA A 29 -10.69 34.43 -6.20
N ASN A 30 -10.23 34.96 -7.35
CA ASN A 30 -9.58 34.14 -8.37
C ASN A 30 -8.24 33.53 -7.90
N ARG A 31 -7.50 34.22 -7.04
CA ARG A 31 -6.27 33.68 -6.41
C ARG A 31 -6.61 32.54 -5.45
N THR A 32 -7.56 32.77 -4.55
CA THR A 32 -7.99 31.77 -3.57
C THR A 32 -8.59 30.54 -4.24
N THR A 33 -9.37 30.70 -5.33
CA THR A 33 -9.94 29.57 -6.07
C THR A 33 -8.84 28.73 -6.74
N LYS A 34 -7.83 29.35 -7.34
CA LYS A 34 -6.69 28.63 -7.94
C LYS A 34 -5.85 27.89 -6.90
N GLU A 35 -5.59 28.51 -5.74
CA GLU A 35 -4.86 27.87 -4.64
C GLU A 35 -5.62 26.66 -4.09
N ILE A 36 -6.96 26.75 -3.95
CA ILE A 36 -7.81 25.63 -3.54
C ILE A 36 -7.79 24.51 -4.58
N GLU A 37 -7.77 24.84 -5.87
CA GLU A 37 -7.74 23.86 -6.96
C GLU A 37 -6.42 23.08 -6.98
N ILE A 38 -5.29 23.77 -6.82
CA ILE A 38 -3.96 23.15 -6.69
C ILE A 38 -3.91 22.25 -5.44
N LEU A 39 -4.41 22.72 -4.30
CA LEU A 39 -4.48 21.94 -3.06
C LEU A 39 -5.30 20.65 -3.24
N LYS A 40 -6.41 20.70 -3.98
CA LYS A 40 -7.23 19.51 -4.27
C LYS A 40 -6.50 18.51 -5.15
N GLU A 41 -5.79 18.98 -6.19
CA GLU A 41 -4.99 18.12 -7.05
C GLU A 41 -3.84 17.45 -6.29
N ASP A 42 -3.14 18.20 -5.44
CA ASP A 42 -2.05 17.65 -4.62
C ASP A 42 -2.58 16.65 -3.58
N PHE A 43 -3.74 16.93 -2.95
CA PHE A 43 -4.40 15.97 -2.06
C PHE A 43 -4.82 14.69 -2.81
N ALA A 44 -5.39 14.83 -4.02
CA ALA A 44 -5.80 13.69 -4.83
C ALA A 44 -4.60 12.82 -5.22
N ARG A 45 -3.50 13.46 -5.64
CA ARG A 45 -2.24 12.79 -5.99
C ARG A 45 -1.61 12.09 -4.79
N GLU A 46 -1.62 12.71 -3.62
CA GLU A 46 -1.07 12.09 -2.41
C GLU A 46 -1.95 10.93 -1.93
N ASN A 47 -3.27 11.06 -2.03
CA ASN A 47 -4.20 9.99 -1.69
C ASN A 47 -4.07 8.79 -2.65
N GLU A 48 -3.87 9.05 -3.95
CA GLU A 48 -3.58 8.00 -4.94
C GLU A 48 -2.26 7.28 -4.64
N LYS A 49 -1.20 8.02 -4.28
CA LYS A 49 0.08 7.42 -3.84
C LYS A 49 -0.11 6.52 -2.61
N ARG A 50 -0.89 6.96 -1.61
CA ARG A 50 -1.20 6.16 -0.41
C ARG A 50 -1.99 4.90 -0.77
N LYS A 51 -3.02 5.01 -1.62
CA LYS A 51 -3.79 3.86 -2.11
C LYS A 51 -2.91 2.86 -2.85
N ASN A 52 -2.02 3.32 -3.73
CA ASN A 52 -1.11 2.45 -4.46
C ASN A 52 -0.12 1.73 -3.53
N LYS A 53 0.42 2.44 -2.52
CA LYS A 53 1.27 1.84 -1.48
C LYS A 53 0.51 0.76 -0.70
N GLN A 54 -0.75 1.01 -0.35
CA GLN A 54 -1.57 0.04 0.38
C GLN A 54 -1.98 -1.15 -0.47
N GLN A 55 -2.30 -0.95 -1.76
CA GLN A 55 -2.55 -2.04 -2.70
C GLN A 55 -1.32 -2.93 -2.89
N PHE A 56 -0.13 -2.33 -2.97
CA PHE A 56 1.12 -3.08 -3.04
C PHE A 56 1.36 -3.91 -1.77
N LYS A 57 1.14 -3.31 -0.59
CA LYS A 57 1.22 -4.00 0.71
C LYS A 57 0.25 -5.19 0.76
N ASN A 58 -1.01 -4.98 0.40
CA ASN A 58 -2.03 -6.04 0.39
C ASN A 58 -1.68 -7.17 -0.58
N LYS A 59 -1.20 -6.83 -1.79
CA LYS A 59 -0.80 -7.82 -2.79
C LYS A 59 0.34 -8.71 -2.27
N ASN A 60 1.35 -8.11 -1.64
CA ASN A 60 2.46 -8.86 -1.06
C ASN A 60 1.98 -9.79 0.07
N GLN A 61 1.07 -9.31 0.92
CA GLN A 61 0.47 -10.13 1.98
C GLN A 61 -0.31 -11.32 1.43
N THR A 62 -1.11 -11.13 0.38
CA THR A 62 -1.83 -12.24 -0.28
C THR A 62 -0.85 -13.29 -0.80
N LEU A 63 0.24 -12.88 -1.46
CA LEU A 63 1.24 -13.81 -1.98
C LEU A 63 1.94 -14.61 -0.87
N ILE A 64 2.23 -13.97 0.27
CA ILE A 64 2.80 -14.64 1.46
C ILE A 64 1.80 -15.66 2.00
N LEU A 65 0.53 -15.30 2.17
CA LEU A 65 -0.50 -16.22 2.67
C LEU A 65 -0.74 -17.40 1.74
N ASP A 66 -0.76 -17.17 0.42
CA ASP A 66 -0.88 -18.22 -0.59
C ASP A 66 0.29 -19.21 -0.51
N PHE A 67 1.51 -18.71 -0.32
CA PHE A 67 2.70 -19.54 -0.12
C PHE A 67 2.60 -20.41 1.14
N LEU A 68 2.28 -19.81 2.29
CA LEU A 68 2.13 -20.55 3.55
C LEU A 68 1.01 -21.58 3.48
N SER A 69 -0.11 -21.23 2.85
CA SER A 69 -1.23 -22.16 2.61
C SER A 69 -0.82 -23.34 1.73
N SER A 70 -0.06 -23.08 0.66
CA SER A 70 0.45 -24.12 -0.23
C SER A 70 1.41 -25.07 0.49
N ILE A 71 2.28 -24.54 1.35
CA ILE A 71 3.19 -25.36 2.15
C ILE A 71 2.44 -26.20 3.17
N ASN A 72 1.49 -25.61 3.92
CA ASN A 72 0.68 -26.35 4.87
C ASN A 72 -0.13 -27.47 4.16
N SER A 73 -0.60 -27.22 2.94
CA SER A 73 -1.28 -28.23 2.14
C SER A 73 -0.34 -29.36 1.74
N TYR A 74 0.93 -29.04 1.45
CA TYR A 74 1.95 -30.05 1.18
C TYR A 74 2.33 -30.85 2.42
N THR A 75 2.59 -30.22 3.57
CA THR A 75 2.90 -30.95 4.80
C THR A 75 1.76 -31.80 5.31
N ALA A 76 0.50 -31.42 5.07
CA ALA A 76 -0.65 -32.23 5.47
C ALA A 76 -0.90 -33.47 4.60
N SER A 77 -0.49 -33.44 3.34
CA SER A 77 -0.86 -34.48 2.34
C SER A 77 0.31 -35.23 1.75
N HIS A 78 1.52 -34.67 1.82
CA HIS A 78 2.75 -35.11 1.16
C HIS A 78 2.59 -35.36 -0.35
N SER A 79 1.55 -34.79 -0.96
CA SER A 79 1.25 -34.97 -2.38
C SER A 79 2.27 -34.22 -3.24
N LEU A 80 2.76 -34.89 -4.28
CA LEU A 80 3.64 -34.28 -5.28
C LEU A 80 2.99 -33.08 -5.97
N GLU A 81 1.66 -33.10 -6.11
CA GLU A 81 0.91 -31.99 -6.69
C GLU A 81 0.95 -30.75 -5.77
N ASN A 82 0.68 -30.94 -4.48
CA ASN A 82 0.77 -29.86 -3.49
C ASN A 82 2.20 -29.33 -3.36
N LYS A 83 3.22 -30.19 -3.55
CA LYS A 83 4.62 -29.76 -3.64
C LYS A 83 4.86 -28.81 -4.83
N ARG A 84 4.34 -29.14 -6.01
CA ARG A 84 4.47 -28.28 -7.20
C ARG A 84 3.78 -26.94 -7.01
N ILE A 85 2.60 -26.96 -6.37
CA ILE A 85 1.86 -25.74 -6.02
C ILE A 85 2.69 -24.87 -5.06
N ALA A 86 3.28 -25.46 -4.00
CA ALA A 86 4.15 -24.76 -3.05
C ALA A 86 5.42 -24.17 -3.71
N LEU A 87 6.06 -24.91 -4.62
CA LEU A 87 7.20 -24.40 -5.40
C LEU A 87 6.80 -23.22 -6.30
N SER A 88 5.63 -23.30 -6.93
CA SER A 88 5.11 -22.25 -7.80
C SER A 88 4.75 -20.98 -7.01
N SER A 89 4.13 -21.12 -5.83
CA SER A 89 3.82 -19.97 -4.96
C SER A 89 5.09 -19.36 -4.36
N CYS A 90 6.10 -20.16 -4.03
CA CYS A 90 7.43 -19.70 -3.62
C CYS A 90 8.07 -18.78 -4.67
N ALA A 91 8.15 -19.24 -5.93
CA ALA A 91 8.73 -18.45 -7.02
C ALA A 91 8.00 -17.11 -7.25
N LYS A 92 6.68 -17.07 -6.99
CA LYS A 92 5.87 -15.86 -7.11
C LYS A 92 6.08 -14.88 -5.96
N VAL A 93 6.31 -15.36 -4.74
CA VAL A 93 6.45 -14.50 -3.56
C VAL A 93 7.88 -13.96 -3.39
N MET A 94 8.91 -14.73 -3.77
CA MET A 94 10.33 -14.39 -3.58
C MET A 94 10.73 -12.95 -3.99
N PRO A 95 10.28 -12.39 -5.13
CA PRO A 95 10.64 -11.02 -5.52
C PRO A 95 10.07 -9.92 -4.62
N TYR A 96 9.10 -10.26 -3.77
CA TYR A 96 8.36 -9.31 -2.91
C TYR A 96 8.75 -9.42 -1.43
N LEU A 97 9.68 -10.31 -1.11
CA LEU A 97 10.17 -10.54 0.24
C LEU A 97 11.37 -9.65 0.54
N ASN A 98 11.52 -9.27 1.81
CA ASN A 98 12.77 -8.71 2.31
C ASN A 98 13.78 -9.82 2.62
N ASP A 99 15.05 -9.46 2.86
CA ASP A 99 16.14 -10.44 3.05
C ASP A 99 15.86 -11.44 4.19
N ASP A 100 15.28 -10.98 5.30
CA ASP A 100 14.91 -11.85 6.43
C ASP A 100 13.81 -12.85 6.05
N GLN A 101 12.80 -12.41 5.30
CA GLN A 101 11.72 -13.26 4.81
C GLN A 101 12.22 -14.25 3.76
N VAL A 102 13.15 -13.84 2.90
CA VAL A 102 13.82 -14.73 1.92
C VAL A 102 14.55 -15.87 2.63
N LEU A 103 15.28 -15.56 3.72
CA LEU A 103 15.95 -16.59 4.52
C LEU A 103 14.95 -17.61 5.09
N ILE A 104 13.82 -17.14 5.61
CA ILE A 104 12.77 -18.02 6.16
C ILE A 104 12.16 -18.90 5.06
N VAL A 105 11.85 -18.33 3.89
CA VAL A 105 11.33 -19.11 2.75
C VAL A 105 12.34 -20.16 2.30
N ASN A 106 13.61 -19.81 2.18
CA ASN A 106 14.66 -20.74 1.80
C ASN A 106 14.81 -21.88 2.81
N GLU A 107 14.76 -21.58 4.12
CA GLU A 107 14.82 -22.59 5.19
C GLU A 107 13.67 -23.61 5.09
N VAL A 108 12.44 -23.13 4.82
CA VAL A 108 11.26 -23.99 4.62
C VAL A 108 11.42 -24.85 3.38
N MET A 109 11.85 -24.25 2.26
CA MET A 109 12.00 -24.95 0.99
C MET A 109 13.10 -26.01 1.06
N GLU A 110 14.21 -25.70 1.74
CA GLU A 110 15.29 -26.65 1.97
C GLU A 110 14.82 -27.84 2.80
N SER A 111 14.07 -27.59 3.89
CA SER A 111 13.50 -28.66 4.72
C SER A 111 12.54 -29.57 3.93
N ILE A 112 11.70 -28.98 3.06
CA ILE A 112 10.81 -29.69 2.12
C ILE A 112 11.60 -30.51 1.08
N GLN A 113 12.76 -30.01 0.65
CA GLN A 113 13.61 -30.67 -0.34
C GLN A 113 14.42 -31.81 0.28
N GLN A 114 14.90 -31.64 1.51
CA GLN A 114 15.59 -32.67 2.30
C GLN A 114 14.66 -33.86 2.58
N THR A 115 13.40 -33.63 3.00
CA THR A 115 12.37 -34.69 3.15
C THR A 115 12.17 -35.50 1.88
N SER A 116 12.36 -34.88 0.71
CA SER A 116 12.20 -35.55 -0.59
C SER A 116 13.41 -36.43 -0.96
N THR A 117 14.58 -36.15 -0.39
CA THR A 117 15.84 -36.88 -0.70
C THR A 117 16.13 -37.99 0.30
N SER A 118 15.80 -37.80 1.57
CA SER A 118 15.95 -38.81 2.63
C SER A 118 14.80 -39.81 2.72
N GLY A 119 13.70 -39.56 2.00
CA GLY A 119 12.43 -40.27 2.15
C GLY A 119 11.63 -39.74 3.34
N TRP A 120 10.30 -39.86 3.26
CA TRP A 120 9.37 -39.47 4.32
C TRP A 120 9.40 -40.52 5.44
N ASN A 121 9.97 -40.13 6.58
CA ASN A 121 9.92 -40.87 7.85
C ASN A 121 9.55 -39.92 9.00
N ASP A 122 9.14 -40.47 10.15
CA ASP A 122 8.64 -39.68 11.30
C ASP A 122 9.56 -38.53 11.71
N ALA A 123 10.89 -38.73 11.69
CA ALA A 123 11.87 -37.71 12.06
C ALA A 123 11.95 -36.57 11.03
N THR A 124 11.88 -36.89 9.73
CA THR A 124 11.89 -35.90 8.64
C THR A 124 10.58 -35.13 8.56
N THR A 125 9.44 -35.79 8.84
CA THR A 125 8.12 -35.17 8.95
C THR A 125 8.08 -34.19 10.12
N GLU A 126 8.51 -34.64 11.31
CA GLU A 126 8.52 -33.81 12.51
C GLU A 126 9.44 -32.59 12.32
N HIS A 127 10.57 -32.76 11.64
CA HIS A 127 11.46 -31.65 11.31
C HIS A 127 10.81 -30.65 10.34
N ALA A 128 10.22 -31.12 9.24
CA ALA A 128 9.53 -30.26 8.27
C ALA A 128 8.36 -29.49 8.92
N ASP A 129 7.56 -30.16 9.76
CA ASP A 129 6.44 -29.53 10.47
C ASP A 129 6.92 -28.45 11.45
N LYS A 130 8.02 -28.69 12.18
CA LYS A 130 8.61 -27.67 13.07
C LYS A 130 9.12 -26.46 12.30
N VAL A 131 9.79 -26.66 11.16
CA VAL A 131 10.30 -25.58 10.31
C VAL A 131 9.14 -24.77 9.75
N VAL A 132 8.10 -25.43 9.22
CA VAL A 132 6.90 -24.77 8.68
C VAL A 132 6.14 -24.02 9.78
N PHE A 133 5.99 -24.61 10.96
CA PHE A 133 5.36 -23.95 12.10
C PHE A 133 6.14 -22.71 12.55
N SER A 134 7.47 -22.81 12.64
CA SER A 134 8.34 -21.67 12.99
C SER A 134 8.24 -20.56 11.93
N ALA A 135 8.27 -20.92 10.65
CA ALA A 135 8.10 -19.97 9.56
C ALA A 135 6.74 -19.28 9.61
N ASN A 136 5.65 -20.03 9.83
CA ASN A 136 4.31 -19.47 10.04
C ASN A 136 4.29 -18.45 11.18
N GLN A 137 4.90 -18.75 12.33
CA GLN A 137 4.97 -17.81 13.46
C GLN A 137 5.79 -16.55 13.13
N LYS A 138 6.94 -16.70 12.47
CA LYS A 138 7.78 -15.58 12.05
C LYS A 138 7.05 -14.69 11.04
N PHE A 139 6.42 -15.28 10.02
CA PHE A 139 5.63 -14.55 9.03
C PHE A 139 4.43 -13.84 9.65
N LEU A 140 3.68 -14.49 10.55
CA LEU A 140 2.57 -13.85 11.26
C LEU A 140 3.05 -12.66 12.12
N LYS A 141 4.21 -12.78 12.77
CA LYS A 141 4.81 -11.68 13.53
C LYS A 141 5.21 -10.51 12.62
N THR A 142 5.83 -10.80 11.48
CA THR A 142 6.22 -9.79 10.48
C THR A 142 5.00 -9.13 9.83
N LEU A 143 3.95 -9.90 9.54
CA LEU A 143 2.68 -9.37 9.04
C LEU A 143 2.03 -8.44 10.08
N ASN A 144 2.00 -8.84 11.35
CA ASN A 144 1.44 -8.02 12.44
C ASN A 144 2.22 -6.72 12.67
N THR A 145 3.55 -6.72 12.51
CA THR A 145 4.34 -5.48 12.59
C THR A 145 4.04 -4.55 11.41
N MET A 146 3.86 -5.10 10.21
CA MET A 146 3.40 -4.31 9.06
C MET A 146 1.99 -3.72 9.29
N PHE A 147 1.10 -4.35 10.05
CA PHE A 147 -0.23 -3.82 10.38
C PHE A 147 -0.22 -2.70 11.44
N GLN A 148 0.86 -2.53 12.21
CA GLN A 148 0.94 -1.54 13.29
C GLN A 148 1.63 -0.23 12.90
N GLU A 149 2.23 -0.14 11.71
CA GLU A 149 2.91 1.08 11.22
C GLU A 149 1.98 2.06 10.45
N ASP A 150 0.66 1.93 10.58
CA ASP A 150 -0.31 2.90 10.03
C ASP A 150 -0.73 3.94 11.08
#